data_AF-A0A972VMB2-F1
#
_entry.id   AF-A0A972VMB2-F1
#
_cell.length_a   1.000
_cell.length_b   1.000
_cell.length_c   1.000
_cell.angle_alpha   90.00
_cell.angle_beta   90.00
_cell.angle_gamma   90.00
#
_symmetry.space_group_name_H-M   'P 1'
#
loop_
_entity.id
_entity.type
_entity.pdbx_description
1 polymer ?
#
loop_
_entity_poly.entity_id
_entity_poly.type
_entity_poly.pdbx_seq_one_letter_code
_entity_poly.pdbx_strand_id
1 'polypeptide(L)' 'LIEATKDCGLPIRTIEELKAEIDDLVGGPPAKPKLTDEVISVVKWVDGTVIDSIFRIED' A
#
# COMPACT_ATOMS: atom_id res chain seq x y z
N LEU A 1 -15.92 12.16 -7.76
CA LEU A 1 -16.45 10.91 -7.18
C LEU A 1 -17.06 11.14 -5.81
N ILE A 2 -16.30 11.65 -4.82
CA ILE A 2 -16.80 11.98 -3.47
C ILE A 2 -18.12 12.77 -3.52
N GLU A 3 -18.14 13.89 -4.25
CA GLU A 3 -19.37 14.69 -4.44
C GLU A 3 -20.52 13.93 -5.09
N ALA A 4 -20.22 13.05 -6.05
CA ALA A 4 -21.23 12.26 -6.74
C ALA A 4 -21.82 11.16 -5.85
N THR A 5 -21.13 10.78 -4.76
CA THR A 5 -21.52 9.68 -3.86
C THR A 5 -21.96 10.14 -2.47
N LYS A 6 -22.06 11.45 -2.24
CA LYS A 6 -22.30 12.02 -0.89
C LYS A 6 -23.64 11.59 -0.26
N ASP A 7 -24.65 11.32 -1.07
CA ASP A 7 -25.99 10.92 -0.61
C ASP A 7 -26.24 9.40 -0.68
N CYS A 8 -25.20 8.61 -0.96
CA CYS A 8 -25.31 7.15 -1.13
C CYS A 8 -25.20 6.35 0.18
N GLY A 9 -25.08 7.02 1.34
CA GLY A 9 -24.92 6.36 2.64
C GLY A 9 -23.61 5.56 2.77
N LEU A 10 -22.61 5.85 1.93
CA LEU A 10 -21.33 5.16 1.96
C LEU A 10 -20.48 5.68 3.14
N PRO A 11 -19.79 4.79 3.88
CA PRO A 11 -18.87 5.19 4.93
C PRO A 11 -17.54 5.67 4.32
N ILE A 12 -17.58 6.81 3.62
CA ILE A 12 -16.39 7.43 3.03
C ILE A 12 -15.53 7.97 4.16
N ARG A 13 -14.29 7.47 4.24
CA ARG A 13 -13.29 7.82 5.25
C ARG A 13 -11.98 8.17 4.54
N THR A 14 -11.11 8.89 5.21
CA THR A 14 -9.77 9.12 4.66
C THR A 14 -8.94 7.84 4.76
N ILE A 15 -7.91 7.71 3.93
CA ILE A 15 -7.05 6.52 3.95
C ILE A 15 -6.24 6.45 5.27
N GLU A 16 -5.96 7.60 5.88
CA GLU A 16 -5.27 7.73 7.15
C GLU A 16 -6.11 7.23 8.33
N GLU A 17 -7.41 7.53 8.35
CA GLU A 17 -8.34 7.00 9.36
C GLU A 17 -8.38 5.47 9.32
N LEU A 18 -8.46 4.90 8.12
CA LEU A 18 -8.42 3.45 7.92
C LEU A 18 -7.09 2.85 8.39
N LYS A 19 -5.97 3.51 8.10
CA LYS A 19 -4.64 3.07 8.53
C LYS A 19 -4.51 3.08 10.06
N ALA A 20 -4.98 4.15 10.71
CA ALA A 20 -4.92 4.29 12.16
C ALA A 20 -5.80 3.24 12.87
N GLU A 21 -7.03 3.04 12.40
CA GLU A 21 -7.94 2.01 12.93
C GLU A 21 -7.31 0.61 12.88
N ILE A 22 -6.68 0.27 11.74
CA ILE A 22 -6.03 -1.03 11.57
C ILE A 22 -4.80 -1.15 12.47
N ASP A 23 -3.96 -0.12 12.54
CA ASP A 23 -2.78 -0.12 13.41
C ASP A 23 -3.18 -0.29 14.88
N ASP A 24 -4.21 0.41 15.35
CA ASP A 24 -4.71 0.28 16.72
C ASP A 24 -5.23 -1.14 16.99
N LEU A 25 -5.89 -1.76 16.00
CA LEU A 25 -6.43 -3.12 16.11
C LEU A 25 -5.33 -4.19 16.19
N VAL A 26 -4.25 -4.05 15.42
CA VAL A 26 -3.18 -5.08 15.30
C VAL A 26 -1.93 -4.77 16.11
N GLY A 27 -1.87 -3.62 16.78
CA GLY A 27 -0.73 -3.20 17.61
C GLY A 27 0.38 -2.47 16.85
N GLY A 28 0.07 -1.86 15.71
CA GLY A 28 0.96 -1.04 14.90
C GLY A 28 1.39 -1.68 13.58
N PRO A 29 2.27 -1.02 12.82
CA PRO A 29 2.75 -1.53 11.55
C PRO A 29 3.60 -2.79 11.73
N PRO A 30 3.57 -3.74 10.77
CA PRO A 30 4.41 -4.93 10.82
C PRO A 30 5.90 -4.56 10.71
N ALA A 31 6.76 -5.43 11.24
CA ALA A 31 8.20 -5.32 11.04
C ALA A 31 8.54 -5.40 9.54
N LYS A 32 9.39 -4.49 9.06
CA LYS A 32 9.84 -4.52 7.67
C LYS A 32 10.72 -5.75 7.41
N PRO A 33 10.62 -6.39 6.23
CA PRO A 33 11.54 -7.45 5.84
C PRO A 33 12.95 -6.88 5.67
N LYS A 34 13.96 -7.74 5.84
CA LYS A 34 15.34 -7.42 5.49
C LYS A 34 15.56 -7.75 4.02
N LEU A 35 15.90 -6.73 3.25
CA LEU A 35 16.12 -6.83 1.81
C LEU A 35 17.62 -6.77 1.53
N THR A 36 18.07 -7.49 0.51
CA THR A 36 19.41 -7.34 -0.06
C THR A 36 19.39 -6.28 -1.15
N ASP A 37 20.57 -5.93 -1.69
CA ASP A 37 20.70 -4.99 -2.82
C ASP A 37 20.42 -5.63 -4.20
N GLU A 38 20.10 -6.93 -4.26
CA GLU A 38 19.83 -7.64 -5.51
C GLU A 38 18.38 -7.41 -5.97
N VAL A 39 18.22 -6.72 -7.10
CA VAL A 39 16.92 -6.60 -7.79
C VAL A 39 16.62 -7.89 -8.56
N ILE A 40 15.53 -8.56 -8.21
CA ILE A 40 15.11 -9.83 -8.82
C ILE A 40 13.97 -9.66 -9.83
N SER A 41 13.25 -8.54 -9.79
CA SER A 41 12.17 -8.23 -10.75
C SER A 41 11.82 -6.73 -10.76
N VAL A 42 11.11 -6.29 -11.80
CA VAL A 42 10.61 -4.91 -11.95
C VAL A 42 9.12 -4.90 -12.24
N VAL A 43 8.42 -3.92 -11.68
CA VAL A 43 6.99 -3.68 -11.94
C VAL A 43 6.87 -2.64 -13.04
N LYS A 44 6.24 -3.04 -14.14
CA LYS A 44 6.02 -2.20 -15.31
C LYS A 44 4.55 -1.79 -15.40
N TRP A 45 4.30 -0.50 -15.56
CA TRP A 45 2.97 0.06 -15.83
C TRP A 45 2.51 -0.29 -17.25
N VAL A 46 1.21 -0.17 -17.50
CA VAL A 46 0.57 -0.58 -18.76
C VAL A 46 1.14 0.14 -19.98
N ASP A 47 1.72 1.32 -19.81
CA ASP A 47 2.37 2.11 -20.88
C ASP A 47 3.85 1.76 -21.11
N GLY A 48 4.41 0.85 -20.33
CA GLY A 48 5.82 0.45 -20.40
C GLY A 48 6.74 1.12 -19.39
N THR A 49 6.26 2.11 -18.62
CA THR A 49 7.04 2.79 -17.57
C THR A 49 7.37 1.84 -16.42
N VAL A 50 8.60 1.84 -15.93
CA VAL A 50 8.97 1.11 -14.71
C VAL A 50 8.59 1.94 -13.49
N ILE A 51 7.79 1.39 -12.59
CA ILE A 51 7.24 2.10 -11.42
C ILE A 51 7.74 1.56 -10.09
N ASP A 52 8.24 0.32 -10.06
CA ASP A 52 8.78 -0.28 -8.83
C ASP A 52 9.77 -1.42 -9.14
N SER A 53 10.51 -1.87 -8.13
CA SER A 53 11.47 -2.98 -8.19
C SER A 53 11.30 -3.91 -6.99
N ILE A 54 11.45 -5.22 -7.22
CA ILE A 54 11.36 -6.26 -6.19
C ILE A 54 12.79 -6.70 -5.87
N PHE A 55 13.16 -6.60 -4.60
CA PHE A 55 14.48 -6.99 -4.08
C PHE A 55 14.41 -8.38 -3.45
N ARG A 56 15.54 -9.10 -3.48
CA ARG A 56 15.70 -10.37 -2.77
C ARG A 56 15.62 -10.15 -1.25
N ILE A 57 14.99 -11.09 -0.53
CA ILE A 57 14.99 -11.12 0.94
C ILE A 57 16.26 -11.78 1.47
N GLU A 58 16.73 -11.36 2.63
CA GLU A 58 17.73 -12.16 3.38
C GLU A 58 17.12 -13.52 3.76
N ASP A 59 17.95 -14.58 3.77
CA ASP A 59 17.57 -15.93 4.21
C ASP A 59 17.27 -15.99 5.72
#